data_AF-A0A1X7SWD6-F1
#
_entry.id   AF-A0A1X7SWD6-F1
#
_cell.length_a   1.000
_cell.length_b   1.000
_cell.length_c   1.000
_cell.angle_alpha   90.00
_cell.angle_beta   90.00
_cell.angle_gamma   90.00
#
_symmetry.space_group_name_H-M   'P 1'
#
loop_
_entity.id
_entity.type
_entity.pdbx_description
1 polymer ?
#
loop_
_entity_poly.entity_id
_entity_poly.type
_entity_poly.pdbx_seq_one_letter_code
_entity_poly.pdbx_strand_id
1 'polypeptide(L)'
;MTNPAIVGCSTYRDNIAYVVEPLPMMDTFCKKISDDLKRLGKDYPKTVIFCRPALFLIRKKYFCSTEGHLHVIIATTAFRMGIDCPDIRMIYHWGPPATLEEYAQETGQAGRDTLLSKAFLFSKALGKFVSDDVKKYIENSSICRRKLMYEQFIFNESLHTQNGICCDICCKISSELV
;
A
#
# COMPACT_ATOMS: atom_id res chain seq x y z
N MET A 1 -33.31 -2.65 -28.16
CA MET A 1 -31.93 -2.21 -27.84
C MET A 1 -31.78 -2.28 -26.33
N THR A 2 -30.96 -3.19 -25.82
CA THR A 2 -30.70 -3.31 -24.39
C THR A 2 -29.56 -2.35 -24.02
N ASN A 3 -29.83 -1.41 -23.12
CA ASN A 3 -28.79 -0.54 -22.59
C ASN A 3 -27.78 -1.39 -21.79
N PRO A 4 -26.47 -1.16 -21.94
CA PRO A 4 -25.48 -1.90 -21.17
C PRO A 4 -25.59 -1.55 -19.69
N ALA A 5 -25.64 -2.56 -18.84
CA ALA A 5 -25.42 -2.39 -17.41
C ALA A 5 -23.91 -2.29 -17.15
N ILE A 6 -23.48 -1.18 -16.53
CA ILE A 6 -22.10 -1.00 -16.09
C ILE A 6 -22.07 -1.27 -14.59
N VAL A 7 -21.37 -2.33 -14.19
CA VAL A 7 -21.13 -2.67 -12.78
C VAL A 7 -19.71 -2.26 -12.42
N GLY A 8 -19.56 -1.28 -11.54
CA GLY A 8 -18.28 -0.90 -10.94
C GLY A 8 -18.06 -1.61 -9.61
N CYS A 9 -16.88 -2.18 -9.41
CA CYS A 9 -16.47 -2.72 -8.11
C CYS A 9 -15.59 -1.70 -7.39
N SER A 10 -15.83 -1.48 -6.09
CA SER A 10 -14.99 -0.60 -5.27
C SER A 10 -13.62 -1.23 -5.05
N THR A 11 -12.58 -0.39 -5.05
CA THR A 11 -11.23 -0.78 -4.64
C THR A 11 -11.05 -0.80 -3.12
N TYR A 12 -12.11 -0.46 -2.35
CA TYR A 12 -12.08 -0.47 -0.90
C TYR A 12 -11.96 -1.87 -0.32
N ARG A 13 -11.03 -2.02 0.63
CA ARG A 13 -10.75 -3.25 1.37
C ARG A 13 -10.62 -2.93 2.85
N ASP A 14 -11.40 -3.59 3.70
CA ASP A 14 -11.37 -3.44 5.14
C ASP A 14 -10.14 -4.10 5.80
N ASN A 15 -9.56 -5.11 5.16
CA ASN A 15 -8.40 -5.84 5.68
C ASN A 15 -7.02 -5.20 5.38
N ILE A 16 -6.95 -3.98 4.81
CA ILE A 16 -5.69 -3.30 4.49
C ILE A 16 -5.45 -2.10 5.43
N ALA A 17 -4.41 -2.17 6.27
CA ALA A 17 -3.99 -1.03 7.07
C ALA A 17 -3.02 -0.12 6.31
N TYR A 18 -3.29 1.18 6.32
CA TYR A 18 -2.47 2.19 5.63
C TYR A 18 -1.53 2.91 6.59
N VAL A 19 -0.27 3.06 6.20
CA VAL A 19 0.77 3.72 7.00
C VAL A 19 1.57 4.66 6.10
N VAL A 20 1.79 5.89 6.56
CA VAL A 20 2.65 6.87 5.88
C VAL A 20 3.85 7.16 6.75
N GLU A 21 5.05 7.08 6.17
CA GLU A 21 6.30 7.33 6.87
C GLU A 21 7.25 8.21 6.03
N PRO A 22 8.16 8.95 6.68
CA PRO A 22 9.20 9.67 5.96
C PRO A 22 10.12 8.69 5.22
N LEU A 23 10.57 9.06 4.02
CA LEU A 23 11.45 8.20 3.21
C LEU A 23 12.78 7.91 3.93
N PRO A 24 13.04 6.66 4.32
CA PRO A 24 14.28 6.31 4.99
C PRO A 24 15.45 6.28 4.00
N MET A 25 16.68 6.18 4.51
CA MET A 25 17.82 5.77 3.67
C MET A 25 17.61 4.35 3.17
N MET A 26 18.18 4.02 2.00
CA MET A 26 18.04 2.71 1.36
C MET A 26 18.48 1.57 2.29
N ASP A 27 19.57 1.74 3.05
CA ASP A 27 20.04 0.71 3.98
C ASP A 27 19.04 0.44 5.11
N THR A 28 18.44 1.50 5.66
CA THR A 28 17.41 1.41 6.69
C THR A 28 16.13 0.79 6.14
N PHE A 29 15.78 1.09 4.89
CA PHE A 29 14.64 0.48 4.19
C PHE A 29 14.82 -1.03 4.01
N CYS A 30 15.98 -1.45 3.51
CA CYS A 30 16.31 -2.86 3.33
C CYS A 30 16.30 -3.60 4.66
N LYS A 31 16.82 -2.99 5.75
CA LYS A 31 16.74 -3.55 7.10
C LYS A 31 15.29 -3.69 7.58
N LYS A 32 14.47 -2.65 7.41
CA LYS A 32 13.05 -2.69 7.79
C LYS A 32 12.29 -3.80 7.06
N ILE A 33 12.47 -3.94 5.74
CA ILE A 33 11.87 -5.03 4.97
C ILE A 33 12.36 -6.38 5.50
N SER A 34 13.65 -6.54 5.76
CA SER A 34 14.20 -7.78 6.33
C SER A 34 13.58 -8.13 7.67
N ASP A 35 13.40 -7.14 8.56
CA ASP A 35 12.84 -7.35 9.89
C ASP A 35 11.34 -7.62 9.85
N ASP A 36 10.59 -6.91 8.98
CA ASP A 36 9.17 -7.16 8.76
C ASP A 36 8.92 -8.55 8.16
N LEU A 37 9.77 -9.00 7.23
CA LEU A 37 9.75 -10.36 6.69
C LEU A 37 10.06 -11.42 7.76
N LYS A 38 11.05 -11.17 8.63
CA LYS A 38 11.38 -12.08 9.75
C LYS A 38 10.24 -12.20 10.75
N ARG A 39 9.56 -11.08 11.06
CA ARG A 39 8.41 -11.05 11.98
C ARG A 39 7.23 -11.90 11.49
N LEU A 40 7.09 -12.06 10.18
CA LEU A 40 6.00 -12.82 9.57
C LEU A 40 6.23 -14.34 9.55
N GLY A 41 7.42 -14.82 9.96
CA GLY A 41 7.71 -16.25 10.12
C GLY A 41 8.17 -16.97 8.85
N LYS A 42 8.28 -18.31 8.92
CA LYS A 42 8.82 -19.18 7.84
C LYS A 42 7.93 -19.28 6.59
N ASP A 43 6.65 -18.93 6.70
CA ASP A 43 5.76 -18.73 5.54
C ASP A 43 5.93 -17.31 5.03
N TYR A 44 7.07 -17.01 4.41
CA TYR A 44 7.38 -15.66 3.94
C TYR A 44 6.26 -15.17 3.00
N PRO A 45 5.44 -14.21 3.44
CA PRO A 45 4.33 -13.79 2.62
C PRO A 45 4.83 -12.97 1.44
N LYS A 46 4.12 -13.07 0.32
CA LYS A 46 4.46 -12.33 -0.89
C LYS A 46 4.43 -10.83 -0.58
N THR A 47 5.54 -10.18 -0.86
CA THR A 47 5.75 -8.75 -0.58
C THR A 47 5.98 -8.04 -1.90
N VAL A 48 5.22 -6.98 -2.15
CA VAL A 48 5.35 -6.18 -3.37
C VAL A 48 5.90 -4.81 -3.02
N ILE A 49 6.96 -4.41 -3.71
CA ILE A 49 7.59 -3.10 -3.56
C ILE A 49 7.32 -2.32 -4.84
N PHE A 50 6.52 -1.26 -4.74
CA PHE A 50 6.34 -0.30 -5.82
C PHE A 50 7.44 0.75 -5.76
N CYS A 51 8.26 0.82 -6.81
CA CYS A 51 9.30 1.84 -6.94
C CYS A 51 9.00 2.74 -8.15
N ARG A 52 8.87 4.06 -7.92
CA ARG A 52 8.82 5.03 -9.02
C ARG A 52 10.23 5.37 -9.53
N PRO A 53 10.37 5.69 -10.83
CA PRO A 53 11.65 5.62 -11.51
C PRO A 53 12.53 6.82 -11.19
N ALA A 54 13.43 6.64 -10.23
CA ALA A 54 14.84 6.99 -10.42
C ALA A 54 15.74 5.74 -10.45
N LEU A 55 15.23 4.57 -10.03
CA LEU A 55 15.94 3.30 -10.19
C LEU A 55 15.59 2.66 -11.54
N PHE A 56 16.33 3.04 -12.58
CA PHE A 56 16.39 2.30 -13.86
C PHE A 56 17.08 0.92 -13.71
N LEU A 57 17.53 0.55 -12.49
CA LEU A 57 18.46 -0.54 -12.23
C LEU A 57 17.85 -1.80 -11.58
N ILE A 58 16.53 -1.86 -11.35
CA ILE A 58 15.89 -3.10 -10.91
C ILE A 58 15.22 -3.77 -12.11
N ARG A 59 16.04 -4.20 -13.07
CA ARG A 59 15.65 -5.24 -14.01
C ARG A 59 15.31 -6.49 -13.19
N LYS A 60 14.03 -6.88 -13.18
CA LYS A 60 13.51 -8.23 -12.87
C LYS A 60 14.54 -9.14 -12.15
N LYS A 61 14.87 -8.82 -10.90
CA LYS A 61 15.46 -9.80 -9.99
C LYS A 61 14.31 -10.29 -9.14
N TYR A 62 13.65 -11.34 -9.63
CA TYR A 62 13.00 -12.27 -8.72
C TYR A 62 14.11 -12.76 -7.80
N PHE A 63 14.10 -12.38 -6.52
CA PHE A 63 14.92 -13.06 -5.52
C PHE A 63 14.29 -14.43 -5.25
N CYS A 64 14.23 -15.29 -6.26
CA CYS A 64 13.92 -16.70 -6.05
C CYS A 64 15.26 -17.36 -5.76
N SER A 65 15.61 -17.51 -4.47
CA SER A 65 16.69 -18.41 -4.11
C SER A 65 16.22 -19.83 -4.39
N THR A 66 17.06 -20.63 -5.04
CA THR A 66 16.81 -22.03 -5.42
C THR A 66 16.49 -22.95 -4.23
N GLU A 67 16.56 -22.45 -2.99
CA GLU A 67 16.19 -23.17 -1.76
C GLU A 67 15.41 -22.30 -0.74
N GLY A 68 14.91 -21.10 -1.08
CA GLY A 68 14.46 -20.12 -0.08
C GLY A 68 13.21 -19.34 -0.45
N HIS A 69 12.13 -19.60 0.28
CA HIS A 69 10.72 -19.19 0.14
C HIS A 69 10.38 -17.67 0.12
N LEU A 70 11.33 -16.76 -0.13
CA LEU A 70 11.07 -15.31 -0.07
C LEU A 70 10.62 -14.75 -1.43
N HIS A 71 9.36 -14.33 -1.56
CA HIS A 71 8.80 -13.75 -2.79
C HIS A 71 8.68 -12.22 -2.70
N VAL A 72 9.79 -11.50 -2.84
CA VAL A 72 9.78 -10.03 -3.01
C VAL A 72 9.67 -9.70 -4.51
N ILE A 73 8.61 -9.00 -4.90
CA ILE A 73 8.41 -8.50 -6.26
C ILE A 73 8.65 -7.00 -6.26
N ILE A 74 9.62 -6.54 -7.04
CA ILE A 74 9.84 -5.12 -7.25
C ILE A 74 9.16 -4.72 -8.56
N ALA A 75 8.11 -3.91 -8.44
CA ALA A 75 7.24 -3.48 -9.52
C ALA A 75 7.40 -1.97 -9.76
N THR A 76 7.51 -1.57 -11.01
CA THR A 76 7.24 -0.17 -11.42
C THR A 76 5.77 -0.04 -11.80
N THR A 77 5.25 1.18 -11.95
CA THR A 77 3.86 1.45 -12.33
C THR A 77 3.40 0.68 -13.60
N ALA A 78 4.33 0.26 -14.46
CA ALA A 78 4.08 -0.53 -15.66
C ALA A 78 3.80 -2.04 -15.38
N PHE A 79 4.05 -2.54 -14.17
CA PHE A 79 3.75 -3.92 -13.76
C PHE A 79 2.32 -4.12 -13.24
N ARG A 80 1.42 -3.14 -13.46
CA ARG A 80 0.00 -3.18 -13.07
C ARG A 80 -0.78 -4.39 -13.61
N MET A 81 -0.27 -5.06 -14.65
CA MET A 81 -0.94 -6.17 -15.32
C MET A 81 -0.19 -7.48 -15.05
N GLY A 82 -0.75 -8.36 -14.22
CA GLY A 82 -0.33 -9.77 -14.17
C GLY A 82 0.15 -10.32 -12.82
N ILE A 83 0.13 -9.55 -11.73
CA ILE A 83 0.39 -10.10 -10.39
C ILE A 83 -0.96 -10.53 -9.79
N ASP A 84 -1.39 -11.76 -10.09
CA ASP A 84 -2.53 -12.38 -9.41
C ASP A 84 -2.04 -13.26 -8.26
N CYS A 85 -1.65 -12.62 -7.17
CA CYS A 85 -1.24 -13.28 -5.94
C CYS A 85 -2.21 -12.86 -4.83
N PRO A 86 -3.15 -13.73 -4.41
CA PRO A 86 -4.17 -13.35 -3.43
C PRO A 86 -3.60 -13.15 -2.02
N ASP A 87 -2.42 -13.70 -1.77
CA ASP A 87 -1.69 -13.80 -0.51
C ASP A 87 -0.64 -12.68 -0.29
N ILE A 88 -0.78 -11.53 -0.95
CA ILE A 88 0.10 -10.38 -0.71
C ILE A 88 -0.22 -9.76 0.66
N ARG A 89 0.75 -9.76 1.58
CA ARG A 89 0.61 -9.20 2.95
C ARG A 89 1.18 -7.81 3.12
N MET A 90 2.21 -7.48 2.36
CA MET A 90 2.91 -6.21 2.50
C MET A 90 3.11 -5.56 1.15
N ILE A 91 2.71 -4.29 1.09
CA ILE A 91 2.97 -3.41 -0.04
C ILE A 91 3.79 -2.23 0.46
N TYR A 92 4.92 -2.00 -0.19
CA TYR A 92 5.80 -0.87 0.13
C TYR A 92 5.90 0.06 -1.09
N HIS A 93 5.46 1.30 -0.93
CA HIS A 93 5.62 2.35 -1.93
C HIS A 93 6.85 3.20 -1.61
N TRP A 94 7.87 3.09 -2.45
CA TRP A 94 9.05 3.93 -2.40
C TRP A 94 8.81 5.21 -3.22
N GLY A 95 8.33 6.24 -2.53
CA GLY A 95 7.94 7.51 -3.11
C GLY A 95 6.42 7.61 -3.35
N PRO A 96 5.91 8.84 -3.45
CA PRO A 96 4.49 9.09 -3.66
C PRO A 96 4.02 8.64 -5.05
N PRO A 97 2.79 8.07 -5.15
CA PRO A 97 2.11 7.89 -6.43
C PRO A 97 1.71 9.25 -7.04
N ALA A 98 1.33 9.30 -8.31
CA ALA A 98 0.94 10.57 -8.93
C ALA A 98 -0.47 10.97 -8.49
N THR A 99 -1.38 10.01 -8.33
CA THR A 99 -2.74 10.23 -7.84
C THR A 99 -3.14 9.25 -6.74
N LEU A 100 -4.19 9.58 -5.98
CA LEU A 100 -4.75 8.69 -4.97
C LEU A 100 -5.45 7.47 -5.58
N GLU A 101 -6.04 7.62 -6.78
CA GLU A 101 -6.60 6.50 -7.55
C GLU A 101 -5.55 5.44 -7.85
N GLU A 102 -4.39 5.89 -8.31
CA GLU A 102 -3.28 5.01 -8.59
C GLU A 102 -2.84 4.26 -7.32
N TYR A 103 -2.78 4.96 -6.19
CA TYR A 103 -2.44 4.36 -4.91
C TYR A 103 -3.47 3.32 -4.45
N ALA A 104 -4.77 3.63 -4.58
CA ALA A 104 -5.85 2.73 -4.21
C ALA A 104 -5.86 1.46 -5.09
N GLN A 105 -5.59 1.60 -6.39
CA GLN A 105 -5.49 0.45 -7.30
C GLN A 105 -4.25 -0.41 -7.03
N GLU A 106 -3.11 0.20 -6.72
CA GLU A 106 -1.87 -0.52 -6.39
C GLU A 106 -1.98 -1.26 -5.07
N THR A 107 -2.49 -0.59 -4.03
CA THR A 107 -2.68 -1.19 -2.70
C THR A 107 -3.81 -2.23 -2.69
N GLY A 108 -4.84 -2.07 -3.51
CA GLY A 108 -5.95 -3.01 -3.66
C GLY A 108 -5.58 -4.40 -4.21
N GLN A 109 -4.31 -4.63 -4.57
CA GLN A 109 -3.78 -5.96 -4.90
C GLN A 109 -3.49 -6.81 -3.65
N ALA A 110 -3.33 -6.20 -2.48
CA ALA A 110 -3.09 -6.92 -1.22
C ALA A 110 -4.36 -7.59 -0.68
N GLY A 111 -4.16 -8.68 0.07
CA GLY A 111 -5.21 -9.24 0.93
C GLY A 111 -6.46 -9.76 0.20
N ARG A 112 -6.33 -10.36 -1.00
CA ARG A 112 -7.51 -10.93 -1.69
C ARG A 112 -8.05 -12.18 -1.01
N ASP A 113 -7.22 -12.82 -0.19
CA ASP A 113 -7.58 -13.91 0.72
C ASP A 113 -8.23 -13.44 2.03
N THR A 114 -8.67 -12.18 2.09
CA THR A 114 -9.31 -11.51 3.25
C THR A 114 -8.46 -11.40 4.51
N LEU A 115 -7.23 -11.92 4.49
CA LEU A 115 -6.29 -11.79 5.60
C LEU A 115 -5.71 -10.37 5.69
N LEU A 116 -5.30 -10.01 6.90
CA LEU A 116 -4.77 -8.67 7.18
C LEU A 116 -3.51 -8.40 6.36
N SER A 117 -3.49 -7.23 5.74
CA SER A 117 -2.37 -6.76 4.93
C SER A 117 -2.04 -5.31 5.27
N LYS A 118 -0.81 -4.89 4.99
CA LYS A 118 -0.32 -3.55 5.30
C LYS A 118 0.23 -2.87 4.05
N ALA A 119 -0.16 -1.62 3.86
CA ALA A 119 0.34 -0.75 2.81
C ALA A 119 1.14 0.40 3.43
N PHE A 120 2.41 0.50 3.09
CA PHE A 120 3.33 1.54 3.55
C PHE A 120 3.63 2.51 2.42
N LEU A 121 3.50 3.79 2.68
CA LEU A 121 3.89 4.86 1.78
C LEU A 121 5.06 5.64 2.37
N PHE A 122 6.21 5.60 1.67
CA PHE A 122 7.38 6.36 2.05
C PHE A 122 7.54 7.61 1.20
N SER A 123 7.66 8.78 1.81
CA SER A 123 7.84 10.04 1.07
C SER A 123 8.80 11.01 1.78
N LYS A 124 9.68 11.68 1.02
CA LYS A 124 10.67 12.64 1.56
C LYS A 124 10.26 14.09 1.33
N ALA A 125 9.70 14.37 0.16
CA ALA A 125 9.28 15.68 -0.29
C ALA A 125 8.39 15.48 -1.53
N LEU A 126 7.34 16.29 -1.62
CA LEU A 126 6.34 16.20 -2.69
C LEU A 126 6.99 16.65 -4.00
N GLY A 127 7.21 15.70 -4.90
CA GLY A 127 7.71 16.01 -6.24
C GLY A 127 6.71 16.86 -7.03
N LYS A 128 7.19 17.62 -8.02
CA LYS A 128 6.34 18.48 -8.89
C LYS A 128 5.25 17.71 -9.65
N PHE A 129 5.38 16.38 -9.79
CA PHE A 129 4.48 15.52 -10.55
C PHE A 129 3.46 14.75 -9.68
N VAL A 130 3.29 15.16 -8.42
CA VAL A 130 2.35 14.56 -7.47
C VAL A 130 1.11 15.46 -7.39
N SER A 131 -0.09 14.88 -7.51
CA SER A 131 -1.34 15.63 -7.38
C SER A 131 -1.49 16.23 -5.98
N ASP A 132 -2.20 17.34 -5.87
CA ASP A 132 -2.38 18.04 -4.59
C ASP A 132 -3.14 17.17 -3.55
N ASP A 133 -3.99 16.26 -4.01
CA ASP A 133 -4.68 15.29 -3.14
C ASP A 133 -3.69 14.34 -2.46
N VAL A 134 -2.67 13.86 -3.18
CA VAL A 134 -1.63 13.00 -2.61
C VAL A 134 -0.75 13.80 -1.64
N LYS A 135 -0.50 15.08 -1.93
CA LYS A 135 0.21 15.99 -1.02
C LYS A 135 -0.53 16.11 0.31
N LYS A 136 -1.82 16.46 0.23
CA LYS A 136 -2.73 16.53 1.39
C LYS A 136 -2.79 15.21 2.12
N TYR A 137 -2.84 14.09 1.40
CA TYR A 137 -2.85 12.76 1.99
C TYR A 137 -1.58 12.45 2.78
N ILE A 138 -0.40 12.87 2.33
CA ILE A 138 0.88 12.60 3.01
C ILE A 138 1.07 13.51 4.22
N GLU A 139 0.77 14.81 4.07
CA GLU A 139 0.94 15.81 5.11
C GLU A 139 -0.11 15.69 6.23
N ASN A 140 -1.23 15.04 5.95
CA ASN A 140 -2.28 14.82 6.92
C ASN A 140 -1.79 14.00 8.14
N SER A 141 -2.20 14.42 9.32
CA SER A 141 -1.89 13.78 10.60
C SER A 141 -3.11 13.55 11.49
N SER A 142 -4.28 14.09 11.14
CA SER A 142 -5.49 14.08 11.99
C SER A 142 -6.65 13.29 11.40
N ILE A 143 -6.81 13.29 10.07
CA ILE A 143 -7.92 12.60 9.40
C ILE A 143 -7.53 11.16 9.11
N CYS A 144 -8.47 10.22 9.26
CA CYS A 144 -8.25 8.83 8.84
C CYS A 144 -7.78 8.73 7.39
N ARG A 145 -6.72 7.95 7.14
CA ARG A 145 -6.17 7.73 5.79
C ARG A 145 -7.23 7.17 4.84
N ARG A 146 -8.06 6.23 5.30
CA ARG A 146 -9.13 5.64 4.46
C ARG A 146 -10.17 6.69 4.07
N LYS A 147 -10.54 7.56 5.02
CA LYS A 147 -11.48 8.65 4.77
C LYS A 147 -10.94 9.54 3.64
N LEU A 148 -9.70 10.02 3.74
CA LEU A 148 -9.11 10.86 2.68
C LEU A 148 -8.94 10.14 1.34
N MET A 149 -8.59 8.85 1.36
CA MET A 149 -8.39 8.09 0.13
C MET A 149 -9.69 7.85 -0.63
N TYR A 150 -10.78 7.57 0.10
CA TYR A 150 -12.05 7.15 -0.50
C TYR A 150 -13.14 8.23 -0.46
N GLU A 151 -12.86 9.43 0.04
CA GLU A 151 -13.80 10.56 0.11
C GLU A 151 -14.47 10.84 -1.24
N GLN A 152 -13.72 10.75 -2.34
CA GLN A 152 -14.23 10.98 -3.70
C GLN A 152 -14.98 9.78 -4.31
N PHE A 153 -14.84 8.58 -3.71
CA PHE A 153 -15.36 7.33 -4.28
C PHE A 153 -16.53 6.75 -3.49
N ILE A 154 -16.62 7.03 -2.18
CA ILE A 154 -17.58 6.41 -1.27
C ILE A 154 -18.33 7.51 -0.51
N PHE A 155 -19.63 7.64 -0.81
CA PHE A 155 -20.55 8.60 -0.18
C PHE A 155 -20.94 8.26 1.28
N ASN A 156 -20.30 7.28 1.91
CA ASN A 156 -20.74 6.72 3.19
C ASN A 156 -19.78 7.06 4.34
N GLU A 157 -20.33 7.50 5.48
CA GLU A 157 -19.58 8.15 6.58
C GLU A 157 -18.72 7.20 7.43
N SER A 158 -18.93 5.88 7.34
CA SER A 158 -18.29 4.88 8.21
C SER A 158 -17.20 4.05 7.51
N LEU A 159 -16.15 4.71 7.02
CA LEU A 159 -14.96 4.07 6.42
C LEU A 159 -13.94 3.54 7.46
N HIS A 160 -14.27 3.64 8.75
CA HIS A 160 -13.43 3.13 9.82
C HIS A 160 -13.69 1.64 10.03
N THR A 161 -12.61 0.86 10.07
CA THR A 161 -12.67 -0.53 10.51
C THR A 161 -12.68 -0.58 12.02
N GLN A 162 -13.69 -1.23 12.59
CA GLN A 162 -13.67 -1.63 13.99
C GLN A 162 -12.47 -2.59 14.19
N ASN A 163 -11.76 -2.50 15.33
CA ASN A 163 -10.58 -3.31 15.72
C ASN A 163 -9.18 -2.71 15.50
N GLY A 164 -9.04 -1.39 15.29
CA GLY A 164 -7.70 -0.76 15.33
C GLY A 164 -6.76 -1.13 14.17
N ILE A 165 -7.27 -1.69 13.07
CA ILE A 165 -6.50 -2.07 11.87
C ILE A 165 -6.89 -1.15 10.70
N CYS A 166 -6.99 0.15 11.00
CA CYS A 166 -7.52 1.13 10.05
C CYS A 166 -6.41 1.87 9.31
N CYS A 167 -5.59 2.63 10.05
CA CYS A 167 -4.41 3.33 9.56
C CYS A 167 -3.54 3.79 10.73
N ASP A 168 -2.32 4.26 10.43
CA ASP A 168 -1.39 4.87 11.37
C ASP A 168 -2.02 5.92 12.30
N ILE A 169 -2.87 6.81 11.76
CA ILE A 169 -3.52 7.88 12.52
C ILE A 169 -4.58 7.31 13.46
N CYS A 170 -5.45 6.43 12.97
CA CYS A 170 -6.50 5.82 13.79
C CYS A 170 -5.92 4.95 14.92
N CYS A 171 -4.82 4.24 14.66
CA CYS A 171 -4.12 3.45 15.68
C CYS A 171 -3.52 4.32 16.79
N LYS A 172 -3.04 5.53 16.47
CA LYS A 172 -2.55 6.50 17.48
C LYS A 172 -3.68 7.03 18.36
N ILE A 173 -4.83 7.33 17.75
CA ILE A 173 -6.02 7.80 18.48
C ILE A 173 -6.51 6.73 19.47
N SER A 174 -6.40 5.44 19.15
CA SER A 174 -6.74 4.37 20.10
C SER A 174 -5.75 4.20 21.27
N SER A 175 -4.54 4.75 21.19
CA SER A 175 -3.58 4.75 22.31
C SER A 175 -3.67 5.96 23.24
N GLU A 176 -4.42 7.01 22.87
CA GLU A 176 -4.66 8.20 23.70
C GLU A 176 -6.00 8.13 24.47
N LEU A 177 -6.78 7.06 24.26
CA LEU A 177 -8.11 6.84 24.85
C LEU A 177 -8.12 5.73 25.93
N VAL A 178 -6.96 5.35 26.47
CA VAL A 178 -6.81 4.42 27.61
C VAL A 178 -6.05 5.10 28.74
#